data_AF-A0A955IRQ0-F1
#
_entry.id   AF-A0A955IRQ0-F1
#
_cell.length_a   1.000
_cell.length_b   1.000
_cell.length_c   1.000
_cell.angle_alpha   90.00
_cell.angle_beta   90.00
_cell.angle_gamma   90.00
#
_symmetry.space_group_name_H-M   'P 1'
#
loop_
_entity.id
_entity.type
_entity.pdbx_description
1 polymer ?
#
loop_
_entity_poly.entity_id
_entity_poly.type
_entity_poly.pdbx_seq_one_letter_code
_entity_poly.pdbx_strand_id
1 'polypeptide(L)'
;LGRPIDRERRRVIWILSDGAIGNETDVLRQVHETLGEAQIFTVGIGAAPNRYLMSRMASLTSGLVTWVGRNEDVEPIMDRCMSRARASRLSRLAVEDGRTRTSRHLPSVYEGAPVFIPCRLEGGDVPSMVSISAQMGSRRVHVPVTVHRLQSEALGRALGAIEARARIHDLVDEAIRSPDVNLRPEITNLALEHGLLSAFTAFVSVDTTERIDGPPGRQVNVPTALPAGRVGGG
;
A
#
# COMPACT_ATOMS: atom_id res chain seq x y z
N LEU A 1 -9.96 4.24 -21.66
CA LEU A 1 -10.54 4.42 -20.29
C LEU A 1 -11.48 5.64 -20.18
N GLY A 2 -11.67 6.44 -21.23
CA GLY A 2 -12.52 7.64 -21.20
C GLY A 2 -13.98 7.35 -20.87
N ARG A 3 -14.40 7.84 -19.68
CA ARG A 3 -15.76 7.88 -19.08
C ARG A 3 -16.45 6.52 -18.84
N PRO A 4 -17.26 6.41 -17.77
CA PRO A 4 -18.14 5.25 -17.63
C PRO A 4 -19.21 5.29 -18.73
N ILE A 5 -19.56 4.13 -19.27
CA ILE A 5 -20.63 3.98 -20.28
C ILE A 5 -21.99 4.42 -19.70
N ASP A 6 -22.08 4.52 -18.36
CA ASP A 6 -23.27 4.92 -17.59
C ASP A 6 -22.82 5.54 -16.24
N ARG A 7 -23.34 6.72 -15.88
CA ARG A 7 -23.01 7.41 -14.60
C ARG A 7 -23.57 6.69 -13.37
N GLU A 8 -24.56 5.82 -13.55
CA GLU A 8 -25.16 5.04 -12.47
C GLU A 8 -24.43 3.70 -12.23
N ARG A 9 -23.49 3.35 -13.11
CA ARG A 9 -22.76 2.08 -13.03
C ARG A 9 -21.32 2.26 -12.57
N ARG A 10 -20.95 1.46 -11.58
CA ARG A 10 -19.56 1.34 -11.12
C ARG A 10 -18.71 0.68 -12.19
N ARG A 11 -17.60 1.31 -12.57
CA ARG A 11 -16.59 0.71 -13.45
C ARG A 11 -15.61 -0.10 -12.62
N VAL A 12 -15.57 -1.40 -12.84
CA VAL A 12 -14.62 -2.31 -12.19
C VAL A 12 -13.67 -2.85 -13.25
N ILE A 13 -12.37 -2.82 -12.95
CA ILE A 13 -11.30 -3.35 -13.80
C ILE A 13 -10.61 -4.46 -13.02
N TRP A 14 -10.47 -5.62 -13.63
CA TRP A 14 -9.72 -6.74 -13.08
C TRP A 14 -8.36 -6.84 -13.76
N ILE A 15 -7.30 -6.92 -12.96
CA ILE A 15 -5.94 -7.18 -13.42
C ILE A 15 -5.51 -8.51 -12.82
N LEU A 16 -5.21 -9.48 -13.69
CA LEU A 16 -4.70 -10.78 -13.30
C LEU A 16 -3.26 -10.89 -13.80
N SER A 17 -2.34 -11.32 -12.94
CA SER A 17 -0.93 -11.52 -13.33
C SER A 17 -0.33 -12.71 -12.61
N ASP A 18 0.40 -13.54 -13.33
CA ASP A 18 1.30 -14.58 -12.81
C ASP A 18 2.78 -14.24 -13.05
N GLY A 19 3.06 -13.07 -13.65
CA GLY A 19 4.38 -12.57 -13.99
C GLY A 19 4.69 -11.21 -13.36
N ALA A 20 5.98 -10.87 -13.32
CA ALA A 20 6.45 -9.58 -12.85
C ALA A 20 6.12 -8.49 -13.89
N ILE A 21 5.47 -7.42 -13.43
CA ILE A 21 5.27 -6.19 -14.20
C ILE A 21 6.22 -5.15 -13.61
N GLY A 22 7.09 -4.58 -14.45
CA GLY A 22 7.97 -3.48 -14.08
C GLY A 22 7.35 -2.12 -14.41
N ASN A 23 8.13 -1.05 -14.24
CA ASN A 23 7.75 0.32 -14.55
C ASN A 23 6.59 0.84 -13.69
N GLU A 24 6.75 0.72 -12.38
CA GLU A 24 5.75 1.08 -11.39
C GLU A 24 5.33 2.55 -11.48
N THR A 25 6.31 3.45 -11.66
CA THR A 25 6.09 4.90 -11.73
C THR A 25 5.14 5.28 -12.86
N ASP A 26 5.37 4.76 -14.08
CA ASP A 26 4.54 5.09 -15.23
C ASP A 26 3.12 4.55 -15.08
N VAL A 27 3.00 3.31 -14.62
CA VAL A 27 1.69 2.67 -14.41
C VAL A 27 0.90 3.40 -13.32
N LEU A 28 1.53 3.70 -12.19
CA LEU A 28 0.86 4.39 -11.07
C LEU A 28 0.48 5.84 -11.44
N ARG A 29 1.29 6.53 -12.25
CA ARG A 29 0.91 7.84 -12.80
C ARG A 29 -0.31 7.72 -13.71
N GLN A 30 -0.30 6.77 -14.64
CA GLN A 30 -1.44 6.56 -15.55
C GLN A 30 -2.72 6.20 -14.78
N VAL A 31 -2.59 5.44 -13.69
CA VAL A 31 -3.71 5.15 -12.77
C VAL A 31 -4.30 6.44 -12.20
N HIS A 32 -3.47 7.38 -11.74
CA HIS A 32 -3.93 8.68 -11.24
C HIS A 32 -4.60 9.53 -12.33
N GLU A 33 -4.04 9.55 -13.55
CA GLU A 33 -4.49 10.43 -14.62
C GLU A 33 -5.76 9.94 -15.33
N THR A 34 -5.96 8.62 -15.45
CA THR A 34 -6.90 8.07 -16.44
C THR A 34 -8.11 7.33 -15.87
N LEU A 35 -8.09 6.89 -14.61
CA LEU A 35 -9.12 5.98 -14.09
C LEU A 35 -10.38 6.67 -13.55
N GLY A 36 -10.29 7.92 -13.09
CA GLY A 36 -11.42 8.61 -12.47
C GLY A 36 -11.99 7.82 -11.29
N GLU A 37 -13.28 7.47 -11.34
CA GLU A 37 -13.96 6.69 -10.30
C GLU A 37 -13.90 5.16 -10.50
N ALA A 38 -13.12 4.67 -11.48
CA ALA A 38 -12.98 3.24 -11.72
C ALA A 38 -12.21 2.55 -10.57
N GLN A 39 -12.63 1.33 -10.23
CA GLN A 39 -12.02 0.51 -9.19
C GLN A 39 -11.18 -0.59 -9.83
N ILE A 40 -9.92 -0.73 -9.41
CA ILE A 40 -9.05 -1.83 -9.86
C ILE A 40 -9.03 -2.92 -8.79
N PHE A 41 -9.39 -4.13 -9.19
CA PHE A 41 -9.16 -5.33 -8.41
C PHE A 41 -8.00 -6.11 -9.03
N THR A 42 -7.07 -6.57 -8.20
CA THR A 42 -5.87 -7.28 -8.67
C THR A 42 -5.83 -8.70 -8.13
N VAL A 43 -5.43 -9.65 -8.98
CA VAL A 43 -5.25 -11.07 -8.63
C VAL A 43 -3.84 -11.49 -9.06
N GLY A 44 -2.97 -11.69 -8.09
CA GLY A 44 -1.60 -12.15 -8.33
C GLY A 44 -1.48 -13.66 -8.10
N ILE A 45 -0.98 -14.38 -9.09
CA ILE A 45 -0.83 -15.84 -9.04
C ILE A 45 0.64 -16.19 -8.82
N GLY A 46 0.91 -17.00 -7.80
CA GLY A 46 2.26 -17.40 -7.42
C GLY A 46 3.09 -16.27 -6.79
N ALA A 47 4.41 -16.36 -6.97
CA ALA A 47 5.37 -15.49 -6.30
C ALA A 47 5.97 -14.39 -7.21
N ALA A 48 5.82 -14.52 -8.52
CA ALA A 48 6.42 -13.62 -9.50
C ALA A 48 5.76 -12.22 -9.60
N PRO A 49 4.44 -12.04 -9.37
CA PRO A 49 3.82 -10.74 -9.55
C PRO A 49 4.40 -9.65 -8.64
N ASN A 50 4.44 -8.42 -9.18
CA ASN A 50 4.91 -7.25 -8.43
C ASN A 50 3.88 -6.86 -7.36
N ARG A 51 4.12 -7.34 -6.13
CA ARG A 51 3.21 -7.16 -4.99
C ARG A 51 2.94 -5.71 -4.66
N TYR A 52 3.97 -4.86 -4.76
CA TYR A 52 3.84 -3.43 -4.51
C TYR A 52 2.92 -2.79 -5.54
N LEU A 53 3.23 -2.93 -6.83
CA LEU A 53 2.44 -2.32 -7.90
C LEU A 53 0.96 -2.73 -7.84
N MET A 54 0.68 -4.03 -7.73
CA MET A 54 -0.69 -4.54 -7.71
C MET A 54 -1.47 -4.11 -6.47
N SER A 55 -0.83 -4.07 -5.30
CA SER A 55 -1.47 -3.60 -4.07
C SER A 55 -1.74 -2.10 -4.13
N ARG A 56 -0.82 -1.32 -4.71
CA ARG A 56 -0.97 0.14 -4.85
C ARG A 56 -2.05 0.50 -5.86
N MET A 57 -2.11 -0.15 -7.01
CA MET A 57 -3.21 0.05 -7.98
C MET A 57 -4.59 -0.19 -7.35
N ALA A 58 -4.74 -1.27 -6.58
CA ALA A 58 -5.98 -1.56 -5.88
C ALA A 58 -6.29 -0.52 -4.79
N SER A 59 -5.30 -0.16 -3.97
CA SER A 59 -5.47 0.81 -2.88
C SER A 59 -5.88 2.20 -3.39
N LEU A 60 -5.20 2.71 -4.43
CA LEU A 60 -5.46 4.03 -5.01
C LEU A 60 -6.88 4.16 -5.60
N THR A 61 -7.48 3.04 -5.99
CA THR A 61 -8.79 2.98 -6.65
C THR A 61 -9.87 2.38 -5.74
N SER A 62 -9.59 2.21 -4.45
CA SER A 62 -10.50 1.58 -3.48
C SER A 62 -10.98 0.18 -3.89
N GLY A 63 -10.18 -0.57 -4.65
CA GLY A 63 -10.43 -1.98 -4.94
C GLY A 63 -9.73 -2.90 -3.95
N LEU A 64 -9.61 -4.18 -4.29
CA LEU A 64 -8.96 -5.21 -3.46
C LEU A 64 -7.89 -5.95 -4.24
N VAL A 65 -6.87 -6.42 -3.52
CA VAL A 65 -5.86 -7.35 -4.02
C VAL A 65 -6.09 -8.73 -3.44
N THR A 66 -5.90 -9.76 -4.26
CA THR A 66 -5.93 -11.16 -3.85
C THR A 66 -4.70 -11.88 -4.38
N TRP A 67 -4.12 -12.74 -3.55
CA TRP A 67 -2.98 -13.57 -3.90
C TRP A 67 -3.44 -15.02 -3.96
N VAL A 68 -3.06 -15.73 -5.03
CA VAL A 68 -3.39 -17.13 -5.26
C VAL A 68 -2.10 -17.93 -5.30
N GLY A 69 -1.99 -18.95 -4.46
CA GLY A 69 -0.88 -19.90 -4.51
C GLY A 69 -0.92 -20.76 -5.78
N ARG A 70 0.23 -21.29 -6.22
CA ARG A 70 0.30 -22.14 -7.44
C ARG A 70 -0.56 -23.41 -7.35
N ASN A 71 -0.83 -23.88 -6.14
CA ASN A 71 -1.56 -25.12 -5.86
C ASN A 71 -2.95 -24.85 -5.25
N GLU A 72 -3.39 -23.59 -5.22
CA GLU A 72 -4.72 -23.23 -4.72
C GLU A 72 -5.73 -23.28 -5.85
N ASP A 73 -6.95 -23.70 -5.52
CA ASP A 73 -8.07 -23.61 -6.45
C ASP A 73 -8.49 -22.15 -6.63
N VAL A 74 -8.40 -21.67 -7.87
CA VAL A 74 -8.67 -20.27 -8.23
C VAL A 74 -10.17 -19.97 -8.22
N GLU A 75 -11.02 -20.96 -8.49
CA GLU A 75 -12.46 -20.76 -8.69
C GLU A 75 -13.17 -20.20 -7.44
N PRO A 76 -13.09 -20.81 -6.25
CA PRO A 76 -13.72 -20.27 -5.04
C PRO A 76 -13.11 -18.93 -4.59
N ILE A 77 -11.86 -18.67 -4.97
CA ILE A 77 -11.21 -17.38 -4.71
C ILE A 77 -11.81 -16.30 -5.59
N MET A 78 -11.96 -16.57 -6.89
CA MET A 78 -12.54 -15.65 -7.85
C MET A 78 -14.01 -15.36 -7.55
N ASP A 79 -14.77 -16.37 -7.12
CA ASP A 79 -16.16 -16.19 -6.69
C ASP A 79 -16.28 -15.21 -5.52
N ARG A 80 -15.46 -15.39 -4.49
CA ARG A 80 -15.41 -14.46 -3.35
C ARG A 80 -15.03 -13.04 -3.78
N CYS A 81 -14.05 -12.93 -4.68
CA CYS A 81 -13.59 -11.66 -5.22
C CYS A 81 -14.71 -10.95 -6.01
N MET A 82 -15.43 -11.68 -6.85
CA MET A 82 -16.53 -11.14 -7.65
C MET A 82 -17.74 -10.77 -6.79
N SER A 83 -18.05 -11.58 -5.78
CA SER A 83 -19.08 -11.27 -4.79
C SER A 83 -18.80 -9.93 -4.10
N ARG A 84 -17.57 -9.72 -3.62
CA ARG A 84 -17.14 -8.45 -3.00
C ARG A 84 -17.22 -7.26 -3.95
N ALA A 85 -16.80 -7.43 -5.21
CA ALA A 85 -16.86 -6.34 -6.19
C ALA A 85 -18.31 -5.89 -6.50
N ARG A 86 -19.27 -6.82 -6.40
CA ARG A 86 -20.71 -6.55 -6.62
C ARG A 86 -21.41 -6.02 -5.37
N ALA A 87 -20.95 -6.41 -4.18
CA ALA A 87 -21.56 -6.04 -2.91
C ALA A 87 -21.64 -4.53 -2.69
N SER A 88 -22.53 -4.14 -1.76
CA SER A 88 -22.49 -2.81 -1.16
C SER A 88 -21.21 -2.67 -0.35
N ARG A 89 -20.66 -1.45 -0.31
CA ARG A 89 -19.42 -1.14 0.39
C ARG A 89 -19.57 0.16 1.16
N LEU A 90 -18.80 0.32 2.21
CA LEU A 90 -18.60 1.62 2.85
C LEU A 90 -17.42 2.31 2.17
N SER A 91 -17.68 3.43 1.53
CA SER A 91 -16.70 4.22 0.77
C SER A 91 -16.57 5.62 1.34
N ARG A 92 -15.58 6.40 0.89
CA ARG A 92 -15.35 7.77 1.37
C ARG A 92 -15.31 7.84 2.90
N LEU A 93 -14.52 6.94 3.50
CA LEU A 93 -14.30 6.93 4.94
C LEU A 93 -13.69 8.26 5.37
N ALA A 94 -14.04 8.73 6.56
CA ALA A 94 -13.42 9.88 7.20
C ALA A 94 -13.49 9.74 8.72
N VAL A 95 -12.45 10.21 9.41
CA VAL A 95 -12.47 10.36 10.88
C VAL A 95 -12.98 11.75 11.20
N GLU A 96 -14.10 11.82 11.92
CA GLU A 96 -14.87 13.05 12.18
C GLU A 96 -14.48 13.69 13.52
N ASP A 97 -13.21 14.03 13.67
CA ASP A 97 -12.70 14.72 14.88
C ASP A 97 -11.89 15.99 14.56
N GLY A 98 -11.64 16.28 13.28
CA GLY A 98 -10.90 17.45 12.80
C GLY A 98 -9.41 17.49 13.22
N ARG A 99 -8.90 16.45 13.88
CA ARG A 99 -7.55 16.40 14.47
C ARG A 99 -6.76 15.17 14.05
N THR A 100 -7.44 14.11 13.61
CA THR A 100 -6.79 12.88 13.17
C THR A 100 -6.42 12.98 11.71
N ARG A 101 -5.11 13.07 11.46
CA ARG A 101 -4.54 12.96 10.12
C ARG A 101 -4.54 11.51 9.67
N THR A 102 -5.08 11.27 8.49
CA THR A 102 -5.12 9.95 7.83
C THR A 102 -4.47 10.03 6.46
N SER A 103 -4.30 8.87 5.80
CA SER A 103 -3.90 8.85 4.39
C SER A 103 -4.94 9.52 3.49
N ARG A 104 -4.48 10.14 2.39
CA ARG A 104 -5.36 10.87 1.46
C ARG A 104 -6.41 9.98 0.82
N HIS A 105 -6.03 8.74 0.52
CA HIS A 105 -6.91 7.73 -0.07
C HIS A 105 -7.21 6.65 0.95
N LEU A 106 -8.38 6.72 1.58
CA LEU A 106 -8.86 5.68 2.48
C LEU A 106 -9.54 4.54 1.70
N PRO A 107 -9.28 3.27 2.07
CA PRO A 107 -9.86 2.13 1.38
C PRO A 107 -11.37 2.08 1.58
N SER A 108 -12.08 1.39 0.69
CA SER A 108 -13.49 1.03 0.94
C SER A 108 -13.56 -0.24 1.79
N VAL A 109 -14.55 -0.33 2.67
CA VAL A 109 -14.86 -1.54 3.45
C VAL A 109 -15.74 -2.46 2.62
N TYR A 110 -15.26 -3.67 2.39
CA TYR A 110 -16.01 -4.74 1.74
C TYR A 110 -16.37 -5.83 2.75
N GLU A 111 -17.42 -6.57 2.46
CA GLU A 111 -17.83 -7.70 3.27
C GLU A 111 -16.70 -8.73 3.43
N GLY A 112 -16.42 -9.10 4.68
CA GLY A 112 -15.34 -10.03 5.04
C GLY A 112 -13.93 -9.54 4.72
N ALA A 113 -13.74 -8.24 4.44
CA ALA A 113 -12.42 -7.64 4.20
C ALA A 113 -12.22 -6.47 5.19
N PRO A 114 -11.43 -6.67 6.27
CA PRO A 114 -11.15 -5.60 7.22
C PRO A 114 -10.32 -4.49 6.57
N VAL A 115 -10.53 -3.26 7.04
CA VAL A 115 -9.70 -2.11 6.66
C VAL A 115 -8.82 -1.69 7.82
N PHE A 116 -7.59 -1.30 7.52
CA PHE A 116 -6.66 -0.72 8.47
C PHE A 116 -6.39 0.71 8.02
N ILE A 117 -6.61 1.67 8.94
CA ILE A 117 -6.39 3.09 8.68
C ILE A 117 -5.28 3.55 9.63
N PRO A 118 -4.02 3.54 9.19
CA PRO A 118 -2.95 4.23 9.91
C PRO A 118 -3.29 5.72 10.00
N CYS A 119 -3.18 6.28 11.20
CA CYS A 119 -3.51 7.67 11.44
C CYS A 119 -2.67 8.25 12.56
N ARG A 120 -2.50 9.58 12.56
CA ARG A 120 -1.85 10.33 13.63
C ARG A 120 -2.82 11.36 14.18
N LEU A 121 -3.08 11.30 15.47
CA LEU A 121 -3.80 12.35 16.19
C LEU A 121 -2.88 13.56 16.35
N GLU A 122 -3.31 14.73 15.90
CA GLU A 122 -2.56 15.97 16.00
C GLU A 122 -2.91 16.74 17.28
N GLY A 123 -1.94 16.80 18.20
CA GLY A 123 -2.03 17.53 19.47
C GLY A 123 -3.11 17.01 20.43
N GLY A 124 -3.16 17.60 21.63
CA GLY A 124 -4.21 17.39 22.65
C GLY A 124 -4.34 15.98 23.21
N ASP A 125 -5.37 15.78 24.04
CA ASP A 125 -5.64 14.49 24.67
C ASP A 125 -6.24 13.49 23.67
N VAL A 126 -5.94 12.21 23.91
CA VAL A 126 -6.53 11.08 23.19
C VAL A 126 -8.01 10.98 23.57
N PRO A 127 -8.95 11.12 22.61
CA PRO A 127 -10.37 11.00 22.91
C PRO A 127 -10.70 9.55 23.33
N SER A 128 -11.74 9.34 24.13
CA SER A 128 -12.24 8.00 24.46
C SER A 128 -13.06 7.37 23.33
N MET A 129 -13.54 8.18 22.40
CA MET A 129 -14.36 7.75 21.26
C MET A 129 -14.18 8.72 20.09
N VAL A 130 -14.13 8.18 18.87
CA VAL A 130 -14.15 8.93 17.62
C VAL A 130 -15.32 8.47 16.75
N SER A 131 -15.85 9.36 15.91
CA SER A 131 -16.87 9.00 14.93
C SER A 131 -16.19 8.79 13.58
N ILE A 132 -16.43 7.65 12.95
CA ILE A 132 -16.00 7.40 11.57
C ILE A 132 -17.23 7.55 10.68
N SER A 133 -17.19 8.44 9.70
CA SER A 133 -18.23 8.50 8.68
C SER A 133 -17.87 7.68 7.45
N ALA A 134 -18.90 7.22 6.74
CA ALA A 134 -18.77 6.52 5.48
C ALA A 134 -19.99 6.75 4.59
N GLN A 135 -19.85 6.47 3.30
CA GLN A 135 -20.93 6.44 2.33
C GLN A 135 -21.28 5.00 1.96
N MET A 136 -22.55 4.64 2.17
CA MET A 136 -23.16 3.38 1.73
C MET A 136 -24.21 3.69 0.66
N GLY A 137 -23.82 3.57 -0.61
CA GLY A 137 -24.64 4.08 -1.72
C GLY A 137 -24.79 5.60 -1.60
N SER A 138 -26.03 6.10 -1.55
CA SER A 138 -26.34 7.52 -1.35
C SER A 138 -26.44 7.94 0.13
N ARG A 139 -26.39 6.98 1.07
CA ARG A 139 -26.59 7.25 2.50
C ARG A 139 -25.26 7.42 3.21
N ARG A 140 -25.10 8.53 3.93
CA ARG A 140 -24.00 8.71 4.89
C ARG A 140 -24.33 7.98 6.19
N VAL A 141 -23.38 7.20 6.69
CA VAL A 141 -23.47 6.48 7.96
C VAL A 141 -22.35 6.94 8.88
N HIS A 142 -22.57 6.86 10.19
CA HIS A 142 -21.58 7.16 11.22
C HIS A 142 -21.44 5.97 12.14
N VAL A 143 -20.20 5.60 12.43
CA VAL A 143 -19.83 4.49 13.30
C VAL A 143 -19.02 5.04 14.46
N PRO A 144 -19.55 4.99 15.70
CA PRO A 144 -18.75 5.33 16.87
C PRO A 144 -17.69 4.24 17.10
N VAL A 145 -16.44 4.65 17.32
CA VAL A 145 -15.32 3.77 17.59
C VAL A 145 -14.69 4.18 18.91
N THR A 146 -14.73 3.25 19.87
CA THR A 146 -14.04 3.43 21.15
C THR A 146 -12.53 3.40 20.94
N VAL A 147 -11.83 4.36 21.53
CA VAL A 147 -10.38 4.47 21.44
C VAL A 147 -9.79 3.95 22.74
N HIS A 148 -8.87 3.00 22.61
CA HIS A 148 -8.17 2.41 23.74
C HIS A 148 -6.73 2.93 23.78
N ARG A 149 -6.34 3.51 24.92
CA ARG A 149 -4.97 3.97 25.12
C ARG A 149 -4.07 2.79 25.44
N LEU A 150 -3.02 2.60 24.64
CA LEU A 150 -2.00 1.60 24.88
C LEU A 150 -0.98 2.13 25.90
N GLN A 151 -0.71 1.35 26.94
CA GLN A 151 0.30 1.63 27.96
C GLN A 151 1.59 0.87 27.62
N SER A 152 2.12 1.07 26.41
CA SER A 152 3.35 0.41 25.94
C SER A 152 4.09 1.30 24.95
N GLU A 153 5.29 1.74 25.32
CA GLU A 153 6.16 2.52 24.45
C GLU A 153 6.60 1.73 23.20
N ALA A 154 6.83 0.43 23.35
CA ALA A 154 7.20 -0.44 22.23
C ALA A 154 6.08 -0.49 21.17
N LEU A 155 4.82 -0.68 21.59
CA LEU A 155 3.68 -0.63 20.69
C LEU A 155 3.47 0.78 20.11
N GLY A 156 3.68 1.83 20.90
CA GLY A 156 3.63 3.21 20.42
C GLY A 156 4.62 3.48 19.28
N ARG A 157 5.88 3.02 19.42
CA ARG A 157 6.88 3.12 18.35
C ARG A 157 6.49 2.31 17.11
N ALA A 158 5.98 1.10 17.28
CA ALA A 158 5.54 0.26 16.17
C ALA A 158 4.37 0.91 15.39
N LEU A 159 3.38 1.46 16.09
CA LEU A 159 2.28 2.21 15.46
C LEU A 159 2.76 3.48 14.76
N GLY A 160 3.69 4.21 15.37
CA GLY A 160 4.34 5.36 14.74
C GLY A 160 5.04 4.99 13.44
N ALA A 161 5.76 3.86 13.41
CA ALA A 161 6.39 3.35 12.19
C ALA A 161 5.36 2.94 11.11
N ILE A 162 4.21 2.37 11.51
CA ILE A 162 3.11 2.03 10.59
C ILE A 162 2.51 3.29 9.96
N GLU A 163 2.22 4.33 10.75
CA GLU A 163 1.71 5.61 10.24
C GLU A 163 2.74 6.30 9.34
N ALA A 164 4.01 6.34 9.74
CA ALA A 164 5.08 6.94 8.94
C ALA A 164 5.25 6.23 7.59
N ARG A 165 5.14 4.89 7.55
CA ARG A 165 5.17 4.13 6.29
C ARG A 165 3.98 4.48 5.39
N ALA A 166 2.78 4.59 5.95
CA ALA A 166 1.60 5.02 5.19
C ALA A 166 1.77 6.45 4.64
N ARG A 167 2.35 7.35 5.44
CA ARG A 167 2.65 8.72 5.01
C ARG A 167 3.72 8.79 3.91
N ILE A 168 4.79 7.98 4.00
CA ILE A 168 5.79 7.86 2.92
C ILE A 168 5.11 7.44 1.61
N HIS A 169 4.20 6.46 1.68
CA HIS A 169 3.45 6.02 0.53
C HIS A 169 2.60 7.15 -0.10
N ASP A 170 1.92 7.97 0.70
CA ASP A 170 1.17 9.13 0.20
C ASP A 170 2.09 10.19 -0.44
N LEU A 171 3.29 10.41 0.12
CA LEU A 171 4.27 11.34 -0.44
C LEU A 171 4.85 10.83 -1.76
N VAL A 172 5.08 9.52 -1.88
CA VAL A 172 5.51 8.89 -3.13
C VAL A 172 4.43 9.04 -4.20
N ASP A 173 3.16 8.79 -3.87
CA ASP A 173 2.05 8.99 -4.83
C ASP A 173 1.98 10.46 -5.28
N GLU A 174 2.15 11.39 -4.35
CA GLU A 174 2.18 12.81 -4.68
C GLU A 174 3.35 13.17 -5.59
N ALA A 175 4.55 12.61 -5.36
CA ALA A 175 5.70 12.83 -6.23
C ALA A 175 5.48 12.25 -7.64
N ILE A 176 4.75 11.14 -7.75
CA ILE A 176 4.36 10.54 -9.04
C ILE A 176 3.34 11.45 -9.77
N ARG A 177 2.40 12.04 -9.03
CA ARG A 177 1.35 12.91 -9.57
C ARG A 177 1.84 14.31 -9.92
N SER A 178 2.80 14.84 -9.16
CA SER A 178 3.32 16.20 -9.25
C SER A 178 4.85 16.16 -9.38
N PRO A 179 5.41 15.81 -10.56
CA PRO A 179 6.84 15.59 -10.73
C PRO A 179 7.72 16.81 -10.42
N ASP A 180 7.15 18.01 -10.54
CA ASP A 180 7.85 19.28 -10.28
C ASP A 180 8.08 19.55 -8.78
N VAL A 181 7.37 18.84 -7.89
CA VAL A 181 7.48 19.01 -6.44
C VAL A 181 8.54 18.06 -5.88
N ASN A 182 9.64 18.61 -5.37
CA ASN A 182 10.68 17.80 -4.75
C ASN A 182 10.30 17.35 -3.34
N LEU A 183 9.63 16.20 -3.23
CA LEU A 183 9.26 15.56 -1.95
C LEU A 183 10.33 14.62 -1.39
N ARG A 184 11.44 14.43 -2.09
CA ARG A 184 12.53 13.53 -1.65
C ARG A 184 13.05 13.89 -0.25
N PRO A 185 13.32 15.16 0.12
CA PRO A 185 13.78 15.50 1.46
C PRO A 185 12.78 15.11 2.56
N GLU A 186 11.48 15.36 2.35
CA GLU A 186 10.43 15.00 3.32
C GLU A 186 10.36 13.47 3.51
N ILE A 187 10.36 12.71 2.41
CA ILE A 187 10.34 11.23 2.44
C ILE A 187 11.58 10.71 3.17
N THR A 188 12.76 11.25 2.86
CA THR A 188 14.03 10.81 3.46
C THR A 188 14.04 11.08 4.96
N ASN A 189 13.65 12.29 5.39
CA ASN A 189 13.66 12.66 6.80
C ASN A 189 12.68 11.81 7.60
N LEU A 190 11.45 11.61 7.10
CA LEU A 190 10.45 10.78 7.76
C LEU A 190 10.89 9.32 7.87
N ALA A 191 11.56 8.80 6.82
CA ALA A 191 12.11 7.46 6.84
C ALA A 191 13.25 7.32 7.87
N LEU A 192 14.15 8.31 7.96
CA LEU A 192 15.24 8.30 8.95
C LEU A 192 14.73 8.43 10.38
N GLU A 193 13.78 9.34 10.64
CA GLU A 193 13.17 9.55 11.96
C GLU A 193 12.57 8.27 12.54
N HIS A 194 11.91 7.48 11.69
CA HIS A 194 11.23 6.25 12.08
C HIS A 194 12.04 4.96 11.83
N GLY A 195 13.27 5.07 11.31
CA GLY A 195 14.10 3.90 10.98
C GLY A 195 13.43 3.01 9.92
N LEU A 196 12.99 3.59 8.81
CA LEU A 196 12.30 2.91 7.72
C LEU A 196 13.17 2.85 6.45
N LEU A 197 13.06 1.73 5.73
CA LEU A 197 13.52 1.66 4.34
C LEU A 197 12.56 2.41 3.43
N SER A 198 13.13 3.09 2.44
CA SER A 198 12.42 3.81 1.39
C SER A 198 13.25 3.75 0.10
N ALA A 199 12.75 4.33 -0.99
CA ALA A 199 13.55 4.50 -2.21
C ALA A 199 14.82 5.35 -1.99
N PHE A 200 14.93 6.06 -0.86
CA PHE A 200 16.01 6.99 -0.56
C PHE A 200 16.80 6.64 0.71
N THR A 201 16.48 5.53 1.39
CA THR A 201 17.15 5.10 2.63
C THR A 201 17.48 3.61 2.58
N ALA A 202 18.64 3.24 3.12
CA ALA A 202 19.12 1.87 3.20
C ALA A 202 19.66 1.57 4.60
N PHE A 203 19.51 0.32 5.06
CA PHE A 203 20.21 -0.16 6.23
C PHE A 203 21.58 -0.69 5.82
N VAL A 204 22.63 -0.14 6.42
CA VAL A 204 24.01 -0.61 6.24
C VAL A 204 24.48 -1.16 7.58
N SER A 205 24.90 -2.42 7.59
CA SER A 205 25.61 -3.01 8.73
C SER A 205 27.09 -2.88 8.47
N VAL A 206 27.82 -2.30 9.42
CA VAL A 206 29.28 -2.24 9.40
C VAL A 206 29.79 -3.22 10.43
N ASP A 207 30.43 -4.29 9.98
CA ASP A 207 31.13 -5.23 10.85
C ASP A 207 32.53 -4.68 11.14
N THR A 208 32.77 -4.33 12.41
CA THR A 208 34.11 -3.97 12.91
C THR A 208 34.85 -5.25 13.28
N THR A 209 35.15 -6.08 12.29
CA THR A 209 36.16 -7.12 12.45
C THR A 209 37.53 -6.49 12.21
N GLU A 210 38.37 -6.44 13.24
CA GLU A 210 39.76 -6.04 13.10
C GLU A 210 40.42 -6.86 12.00
N ARG A 211 41.02 -6.17 11.02
CA ARG A 211 41.90 -6.81 10.04
C ARG A 211 43.04 -7.45 10.82
N ILE A 212 43.10 -8.78 10.84
CA ILE A 212 44.30 -9.50 11.21
C ILE A 212 45.31 -9.24 10.07
N ASP A 213 46.46 -8.66 10.38
CA ASP A 213 47.58 -8.50 9.45
C ASP A 213 48.07 -9.89 9.00
N GLY A 214 47.52 -10.37 7.87
CA GLY A 214 47.84 -11.63 7.22
C GLY A 214 47.77 -11.48 5.70
N PRO A 215 48.35 -12.42 4.93
CA PRO A 215 48.57 -12.28 3.48
C PRO A 215 47.26 -11.99 2.73
N PRO A 216 47.33 -11.28 1.58
CA PRO A 216 46.18 -10.62 0.97
C PRO A 216 45.00 -11.57 0.76
N GLY A 217 43.84 -11.17 1.32
CA GLY A 217 42.60 -11.92 1.24
C GLY A 217 42.20 -12.23 -0.20
N ARG A 218 41.87 -13.50 -0.46
CA ARG A 218 41.42 -13.99 -1.75
C ARG A 218 40.04 -13.43 -2.08
N GLN A 219 39.92 -12.72 -3.19
CA GLN A 219 38.65 -12.27 -3.73
C GLN A 219 37.81 -13.49 -4.11
N VAL A 220 36.66 -13.69 -3.46
CA VAL A 220 35.68 -14.72 -3.84
C VAL A 220 34.50 -14.00 -4.44
N ASN A 221 34.32 -14.12 -5.75
CA ASN A 221 33.10 -13.68 -6.40
C ASN A 221 31.95 -14.56 -5.91
N VAL A 222 31.05 -13.98 -5.11
CA VAL A 222 29.79 -14.60 -4.72
C VAL A 222 28.80 -14.41 -5.88
N PRO A 223 28.37 -15.48 -6.57
CA PRO A 223 27.40 -15.35 -7.65
C PRO A 223 26.06 -14.92 -7.07
N THR A 224 25.48 -13.83 -7.59
CA THR A 224 24.09 -13.49 -7.35
C THR A 224 23.19 -14.51 -8.03
N ALA A 225 22.26 -15.12 -7.28
CA ALA A 225 21.29 -16.05 -7.84
C ALA A 225 20.40 -15.31 -8.85
N LEU A 226 20.50 -15.69 -10.12
CA LEU A 226 19.54 -15.31 -11.16
C LEU A 226 18.21 -16.03 -10.88
N PRO A 227 17.05 -15.35 -10.98
CA PRO A 227 15.76 -16.03 -10.90
C PRO A 227 15.63 -17.07 -12.02
N ALA A 228 15.06 -18.23 -11.68
CA ALA A 228 14.87 -19.35 -12.60
C ALA A 228 14.03 -18.91 -13.81
N GLY A 229 14.65 -18.84 -14.99
CA GLY A 229 13.95 -18.57 -16.25
C GLY A 229 14.70 -17.79 -17.34
N ARG A 230 15.92 -17.29 -17.10
CA ARG A 230 16.69 -16.63 -18.17
C ARG A 230 17.69 -17.59 -18.80
N VAL A 231 17.37 -18.06 -20.01
CA VAL A 231 18.35 -18.69 -20.90
C VAL A 231 19.22 -17.57 -21.48
N GLY A 232 20.51 -17.55 -21.15
CA GLY A 232 21.47 -16.62 -21.70
C GLY A 232 21.76 -16.96 -23.16
N GLY A 233 21.45 -16.03 -24.07
CA GLY A 233 22.00 -16.03 -25.44
C GLY A 233 23.44 -15.52 -25.40
N GLY A 234 24.31 -16.19 -26.15
CA GLY A 234 25.76 -15.96 -26.19
C GLY A 234 26.21 -14.67 -26.87
#